data_AF-A0A9E3WJ87-F1
#
_entry.id   AF-A0A9E3WJ87-F1
#
_cell.length_a   1.000
_cell.length_b   1.000
_cell.length_c   1.000
_cell.angle_alpha   90.00
_cell.angle_beta   90.00
_cell.angle_gamma   90.00
#
_symmetry.space_group_name_H-M   'P 1'
#
loop_
_entity.id
_entity.type
_entity.pdbx_description
1 polymer ?
#
loop_
_entity_poly.entity_id
_entity_poly.type
_entity_poly.pdbx_seq_one_letter_code
_entity_poly.pdbx_strand_id
1 'polypeptide(L)'
;MARHSLKTREQAREFYLTGEVTSVAEIARRLKVKAHTIAAWKKDEDWDTLRLKIGKRAAEQLVERLATERVNLNAQHFKLWNAVVGRLFGSLQKGSLDSDAIRDLEKVANILERAQKGQRLARGLSTDGQTEEQIRAEAEAEGRALVDVFIDVVKAEVADEAVRDRVCRAVLDRLPVEDEGAT
;
A
#
# COMPACT_ATOMS: atom_id res chain seq x y z
N MET A 1 -29.48 19.96 28.25
CA MET A 1 -28.96 18.77 27.54
C MET A 1 -28.17 17.93 28.52
N ALA A 2 -28.41 16.62 28.58
CA ALA A 2 -27.67 15.73 29.48
C ALA A 2 -26.17 15.79 29.14
N ARG A 3 -25.33 16.15 30.12
CA ARG A 3 -23.86 16.14 29.98
C ARG A 3 -23.40 14.68 29.96
N HIS A 4 -23.40 14.05 28.79
CA HIS A 4 -22.71 12.79 28.62
C HIS A 4 -21.21 13.00 28.90
N SER A 5 -20.55 12.05 29.55
CA SER A 5 -19.12 12.16 29.82
C SER A 5 -18.33 12.19 28.52
N LEU A 6 -17.32 13.07 28.44
CA LEU A 6 -16.38 13.16 27.31
C LEU A 6 -15.85 11.77 26.91
N LYS A 7 -15.56 10.92 27.89
CA LYS A 7 -15.13 9.53 27.71
C LYS A 7 -16.10 8.68 26.86
N THR A 8 -17.41 8.85 27.02
CA THR A 8 -18.42 8.11 26.24
C THR A 8 -18.44 8.57 24.79
N ARG A 9 -18.23 9.86 24.55
CA ARG A 9 -18.16 10.45 23.22
C ARG A 9 -16.89 10.01 22.49
N GLU A 10 -15.76 9.96 23.19
CA GLU A 10 -14.49 9.43 22.67
C GLU A 10 -14.59 7.94 22.31
N GLN A 11 -15.18 7.11 23.19
CA GLN A 11 -15.39 5.69 22.89
C GLN A 11 -16.32 5.47 21.68
N ALA A 12 -17.38 6.27 21.55
CA ALA A 12 -18.26 6.21 20.38
C ALA A 12 -17.50 6.54 19.08
N ARG A 13 -16.63 7.54 19.13
CA ARG A 13 -15.77 7.94 18.02
C ARG A 13 -14.79 6.83 17.67
N GLU A 14 -14.15 6.23 18.66
CA GLU A 14 -13.20 5.12 18.47
C GLU A 14 -13.84 3.93 17.77
N PHE A 15 -15.01 3.46 18.23
CA PHE A 15 -15.74 2.36 17.58
C PHE A 15 -16.06 2.65 16.11
N TYR A 16 -16.43 3.88 15.80
CA TYR A 16 -16.79 4.28 14.44
C TYR A 16 -15.57 4.38 13.53
N LEU A 17 -14.49 5.04 14.01
CA LEU A 17 -13.30 5.31 13.20
C LEU A 17 -12.44 4.07 12.97
N THR A 18 -12.40 3.14 13.92
CA THR A 18 -11.70 1.84 13.78
C THR A 18 -12.48 0.86 12.90
N GLY A 19 -13.78 1.10 12.68
CA GLY A 19 -14.64 0.21 11.92
C GLY A 19 -15.16 -1.00 12.71
N GLU A 20 -14.85 -1.10 14.02
CA GLU A 20 -15.38 -2.15 14.90
C GLU A 20 -16.92 -2.15 14.92
N VAL A 21 -17.52 -0.95 14.91
CA VAL A 21 -18.97 -0.78 14.76
C VAL A 21 -19.26 0.41 13.86
N THR A 22 -19.89 0.15 12.72
CA THR A 22 -20.21 1.21 11.73
C THR A 22 -21.62 1.78 11.91
N SER A 23 -22.50 1.07 12.60
CA SER A 23 -23.89 1.49 12.80
C SER A 23 -24.02 2.37 14.05
N VAL A 24 -24.53 3.58 13.86
CA VAL A 24 -24.91 4.52 14.95
C VAL A 24 -25.84 3.85 15.97
N ALA A 25 -26.78 3.02 15.50
CA ALA A 25 -27.72 2.31 16.36
C ALA A 25 -27.05 1.23 17.22
N GLU A 26 -26.00 0.60 16.71
CA GLU A 26 -25.24 -0.40 17.47
C GLU A 26 -24.29 0.26 18.47
N ILE A 27 -23.58 1.33 18.09
CA ILE A 27 -22.76 2.13 19.02
C ILE A 27 -23.62 2.63 20.18
N ALA A 28 -24.81 3.16 19.87
CA ALA A 28 -25.78 3.63 20.84
C ALA A 28 -26.20 2.54 21.83
N ARG A 29 -26.49 1.32 21.33
CA ARG A 29 -26.81 0.16 22.17
C ARG A 29 -25.66 -0.23 23.10
N ARG A 30 -24.43 -0.31 22.58
CA ARG A 30 -23.24 -0.69 23.37
C ARG A 30 -22.93 0.31 24.48
N LEU A 31 -23.05 1.60 24.18
CA LEU A 31 -22.74 2.67 25.13
C LEU A 31 -23.93 3.09 26.00
N LYS A 32 -25.11 2.48 25.81
CA LYS A 32 -26.37 2.83 26.49
C LYS A 32 -26.72 4.31 26.33
N VAL A 33 -26.51 4.85 25.12
CA VAL A 33 -26.82 6.24 24.73
C VAL A 33 -27.92 6.23 23.66
N LYS A 34 -28.68 7.32 23.52
CA LYS A 34 -29.69 7.43 22.45
C LYS A 34 -29.01 7.58 21.08
N ALA A 35 -29.55 6.90 20.06
CA ALA A 35 -28.96 6.91 18.71
C ALA A 35 -28.83 8.33 18.11
N HIS A 36 -29.79 9.22 18.34
CA HIS A 36 -29.71 10.61 17.85
C HIS A 36 -28.56 11.40 18.48
N THR A 37 -28.14 11.05 19.70
CA THR A 37 -26.99 11.69 20.36
C THR A 37 -25.69 11.32 19.66
N ILE A 38 -25.52 10.03 19.32
CA ILE A 38 -24.37 9.56 18.53
C ILE A 38 -24.40 10.18 17.12
N ALA A 39 -25.58 10.27 16.49
CA ALA A 39 -25.74 10.92 15.19
C ALA A 39 -25.35 12.40 15.21
N ALA A 40 -25.71 13.12 16.28
CA ALA A 40 -25.30 14.51 16.47
C ALA A 40 -23.77 14.62 16.59
N TRP A 41 -23.12 13.81 17.44
CA TRP A 41 -21.65 13.83 17.56
C TRP A 41 -20.94 13.49 16.25
N LYS A 42 -21.43 12.48 15.54
CA LYS A 42 -20.93 12.07 14.22
C LYS A 42 -20.94 13.22 13.22
N LYS A 43 -22.01 14.02 13.23
CA LYS A 43 -22.18 15.19 12.37
C LYS A 43 -21.30 16.36 12.83
N ASP A 44 -21.32 16.67 14.13
CA ASP A 44 -20.60 17.82 14.72
C ASP A 44 -19.09 17.71 14.52
N GLU A 45 -18.54 16.50 14.57
CA GLU A 45 -17.10 16.23 14.40
C GLU A 45 -16.74 15.66 13.02
N ASP A 46 -17.71 15.55 12.13
CA ASP A 46 -17.53 15.04 10.77
C ASP A 46 -16.74 13.71 10.73
N TRP A 47 -17.24 12.71 11.46
CA TRP A 47 -16.53 11.43 11.59
C TRP A 47 -16.38 10.68 10.26
N ASP A 48 -17.26 10.94 9.28
CA ASP A 48 -17.16 10.34 7.96
C ASP A 48 -15.90 10.82 7.25
N THR A 49 -15.66 12.12 7.22
CA THR A 49 -14.43 12.69 6.66
C THR A 49 -13.19 12.25 7.44
N LEU A 50 -13.26 12.19 8.77
CA LEU A 50 -12.16 11.68 9.58
C LEU A 50 -11.83 10.23 9.24
N ARG A 51 -12.84 9.38 9.07
CA ARG A 51 -12.66 7.98 8.70
C ARG A 51 -12.03 7.84 7.32
N LEU A 52 -12.46 8.65 6.35
CA LEU A 52 -11.84 8.68 5.02
C LEU A 52 -10.36 9.08 5.09
N LYS A 53 -10.03 10.12 5.87
CA LYS A 53 -8.64 10.56 6.08
C LYS A 53 -7.78 9.49 6.76
N ILE A 54 -8.32 8.80 7.76
CA ILE A 54 -7.64 7.70 8.44
C ILE A 54 -7.40 6.55 7.46
N GLY A 55 -8.41 6.17 6.67
CA GLY A 55 -8.28 5.12 5.65
C GLY A 55 -7.22 5.45 4.62
N LYS A 56 -7.21 6.69 4.11
CA LYS A 56 -6.19 7.17 3.17
C LYS A 56 -4.79 7.09 3.77
N ARG A 57 -4.59 7.61 4.98
CA ARG A 57 -3.29 7.60 5.66
C ARG A 57 -2.82 6.18 5.99
N ALA A 58 -3.73 5.29 6.38
CA ALA A 58 -3.40 3.89 6.63
C ALA A 58 -2.94 3.18 5.35
N ALA A 59 -3.58 3.46 4.21
CA ALA A 59 -3.15 2.96 2.91
C ALA A 59 -1.77 3.52 2.51
N GLU A 60 -1.54 4.82 2.66
CA GLU A 60 -0.24 5.46 2.41
C GLU A 60 0.88 4.84 3.28
N GLN A 61 0.63 4.65 4.57
CA GLN A 61 1.59 4.01 5.48
C GLN A 61 1.86 2.54 5.13
N LEU A 62 0.84 1.81 4.67
CA LEU A 62 1.02 0.44 4.20
C LEU A 62 1.93 0.42 2.97
N VAL A 63 1.71 1.32 2.01
CA VAL A 63 2.56 1.45 0.81
C VAL A 63 4.00 1.80 1.20
N GLU A 64 4.20 2.78 2.07
CA GLU A 64 5.53 3.19 2.55
C GLU A 64 6.27 2.04 3.27
N ARG A 65 5.56 1.29 4.11
CA ARG A 65 6.11 0.12 4.79
C ARG A 65 6.50 -0.97 3.80
N LEU A 66 5.64 -1.26 2.82
CA LEU A 66 5.94 -2.23 1.77
C LEU A 66 7.16 -1.80 0.94
N ALA A 67 7.27 -0.52 0.58
CA ALA A 67 8.43 0.03 -0.12
C ALA A 67 9.71 -0.15 0.71
N THR A 68 9.66 0.20 2.00
CA THR A 68 10.78 0.03 2.94
C THR A 68 11.21 -1.43 3.08
N GLU A 69 10.25 -2.34 3.24
CA GLU A 69 10.52 -3.78 3.33
C GLU A 69 11.16 -4.33 2.04
N ARG A 70 10.75 -3.83 0.87
CA ARG A 70 11.35 -4.16 -0.43
C ARG A 70 12.78 -3.66 -0.54
N VAL A 71 13.05 -2.39 -0.21
CA VAL A 71 14.40 -1.79 -0.24
C VAL A 71 15.34 -2.56 0.70
N ASN A 72 14.89 -2.85 1.92
CA ASN A 72 15.68 -3.61 2.88
C ASN A 72 15.99 -5.02 2.38
N LEU A 73 15.02 -5.71 1.77
CA LEU A 73 15.22 -7.03 1.20
C LEU A 73 16.24 -6.99 0.05
N ASN A 74 16.12 -6.02 -0.87
CA ASN A 74 17.06 -5.83 -1.97
C ASN A 74 18.47 -5.52 -1.44
N ALA A 75 18.60 -4.67 -0.42
CA ALA A 75 19.89 -4.36 0.21
C ALA A 75 20.53 -5.60 0.87
N GLN A 76 19.73 -6.47 1.48
CA GLN A 76 20.21 -7.74 2.02
C GLN A 76 20.70 -8.68 0.92
N HIS A 77 19.92 -8.85 -0.16
CA HIS A 77 20.32 -9.67 -1.31
C HIS A 77 21.62 -9.15 -1.93
N PHE A 78 21.73 -7.84 -2.14
CA PHE A 78 22.95 -7.21 -2.66
C PHE A 78 24.18 -7.50 -1.79
N LYS A 79 24.06 -7.43 -0.45
CA LYS A 79 25.15 -7.78 0.47
C LYS A 79 25.59 -9.23 0.34
N LEU A 80 24.64 -10.17 0.20
CA LEU A 80 24.94 -11.59 0.01
C LEU A 80 25.65 -11.84 -1.32
N TRP A 81 25.19 -11.20 -2.40
CA TRP A 81 25.84 -11.29 -3.71
C TRP A 81 27.26 -10.71 -3.70
N ASN A 82 27.48 -9.58 -3.01
CA ASN A 82 28.83 -9.02 -2.85
C ASN A 82 29.79 -9.97 -2.14
N ALA A 83 29.31 -10.82 -1.23
CA ALA A 83 30.16 -11.84 -0.60
C ALA A 83 30.60 -12.92 -1.60
N VAL A 84 29.70 -13.37 -2.48
CA VAL A 84 30.03 -14.33 -3.55
C VAL A 84 31.01 -13.71 -4.54
N VAL A 85 30.73 -12.49 -4.99
CA VAL A 85 31.60 -11.74 -5.91
C VAL A 85 32.97 -11.48 -5.28
N GLY A 86 33.02 -11.07 -4.02
CA GLY A 86 34.27 -10.85 -3.29
C GLY A 86 35.12 -12.13 -3.18
N ARG A 87 34.50 -13.28 -2.95
CA ARG A 87 35.19 -14.58 -2.92
C ARG A 87 35.72 -14.98 -4.30
N LEU A 88 34.94 -14.74 -5.35
CA LEU A 88 35.36 -14.96 -6.75
C LEU A 88 36.59 -14.11 -7.08
N PHE A 89 36.51 -12.80 -6.86
CA PHE A 89 37.62 -11.88 -7.11
C PHE A 89 38.86 -12.22 -6.29
N GLY A 90 38.70 -12.53 -5.00
CA GLY A 90 39.83 -12.90 -4.14
C GLY A 90 40.52 -14.19 -4.59
N SER A 91 39.77 -15.13 -5.17
CA SER A 91 40.32 -16.38 -5.70
C SER A 91 41.01 -16.18 -7.05
N LEU A 92 40.46 -15.31 -7.91
CA LEU A 92 41.08 -14.90 -9.17
C LEU A 92 42.42 -14.18 -8.93
N GLN A 93 42.48 -13.23 -7.99
CA GLN A 93 43.71 -12.50 -7.66
C GLN A 93 44.84 -13.41 -7.15
N LYS A 94 44.48 -14.50 -6.46
CA LYS A 94 45.45 -15.48 -5.94
C LYS A 94 45.88 -16.52 -6.97
N GLY A 95 45.28 -16.52 -8.17
CA GLY A 95 45.49 -17.58 -9.17
C GLY A 95 45.04 -18.95 -8.68
N SER A 96 44.19 -19.03 -7.65
CA SER A 96 43.79 -20.26 -6.97
C SER A 96 42.37 -20.71 -7.34
N LEU A 97 41.88 -20.27 -8.50
CA LEU A 97 40.55 -20.61 -8.98
C LEU A 97 40.62 -21.92 -9.76
N ASP A 98 40.42 -23.04 -9.06
CA ASP A 98 40.33 -24.36 -9.67
C ASP A 98 38.88 -24.71 -10.06
N SER A 99 38.73 -25.81 -10.79
CA SER A 99 37.42 -26.25 -11.27
C SER A 99 36.42 -26.54 -10.14
N ASP A 100 36.90 -27.01 -8.99
CA ASP A 100 36.07 -27.32 -7.85
C ASP A 100 35.57 -26.04 -7.16
N ALA A 101 36.43 -25.03 -6.99
CA ALA A 101 36.05 -23.73 -6.46
C ALA A 101 35.02 -23.02 -7.34
N ILE A 102 35.15 -23.13 -8.68
CA ILE A 102 34.16 -22.59 -9.63
C ILE A 102 32.81 -23.27 -9.42
N ARG A 103 32.80 -24.61 -9.35
CA ARG A 103 31.57 -25.39 -9.17
C ARG A 103 30.89 -25.10 -7.84
N ASP A 104 31.65 -24.88 -6.77
CA ASP A 104 31.08 -24.53 -5.47
C ASP A 104 30.53 -23.10 -5.44
N LEU A 105 31.19 -22.14 -6.07
CA LEU A 105 30.64 -20.79 -6.25
C LEU A 105 29.35 -20.80 -7.06
N GLU A 106 29.29 -21.60 -8.13
CA GLU A 106 28.08 -21.77 -8.94
C GLU A 106 26.94 -22.38 -8.13
N LYS A 107 27.18 -23.42 -7.32
CA LYS A 107 26.16 -23.98 -6.41
C LYS A 107 25.65 -22.94 -5.43
N VAL A 108 26.55 -22.16 -4.81
CA VAL A 108 26.18 -21.12 -3.84
C VAL A 108 25.34 -20.03 -4.52
N ALA A 109 25.75 -19.57 -5.70
CA ALA A 109 25.00 -18.59 -6.48
C ALA A 109 23.57 -19.09 -6.81
N ASN A 110 23.44 -20.34 -7.26
CA ASN A 110 22.14 -20.96 -7.55
C ASN A 110 21.26 -21.09 -6.30
N ILE A 111 21.83 -21.43 -5.14
CA ILE A 111 21.08 -21.49 -3.87
C ILE A 111 20.58 -20.10 -3.48
N LEU A 112 21.44 -19.08 -3.58
CA LEU A 112 21.08 -17.70 -3.27
C LEU A 112 19.96 -17.20 -4.19
N GLU A 113 20.04 -17.47 -5.49
CA GLU A 113 19.00 -17.09 -6.44
C GLU A 113 17.64 -17.72 -6.09
N ARG A 114 17.63 -19.03 -5.79
CA ARG A 114 16.39 -19.74 -5.39
C ARG A 114 15.84 -19.21 -4.07
N ALA A 115 16.69 -18.96 -3.08
CA ALA A 115 16.29 -18.40 -1.80
C ALA A 115 15.71 -16.99 -1.95
N GLN A 116 16.33 -16.14 -2.77
CA GLN A 116 15.84 -14.81 -3.11
C GLN A 116 14.46 -14.85 -3.79
N LYS A 117 14.28 -15.72 -4.79
CA LYS A 117 12.98 -15.92 -5.44
C LYS A 117 11.93 -16.42 -4.45
N GLY A 118 12.26 -17.38 -3.59
CA GLY A 118 11.36 -17.89 -2.56
C GLY A 118 10.94 -16.84 -1.52
N GLN A 119 11.88 -16.02 -1.05
CA GLN A 119 11.59 -14.91 -0.13
C GLN A 119 10.67 -13.86 -0.75
N ARG A 120 10.83 -13.60 -2.05
CA ARG A 120 9.98 -12.66 -2.79
C ARG A 120 8.58 -13.21 -2.98
N LEU A 121 8.44 -14.46 -3.41
CA LEU A 121 7.15 -15.13 -3.54
C LEU A 121 6.38 -15.15 -2.21
N ALA A 122 7.06 -15.50 -1.10
CA ALA A 122 6.44 -15.53 0.22
C ALA A 122 5.93 -14.15 0.69
N ARG A 123 6.45 -13.06 0.13
CA ARG A 123 6.05 -11.68 0.43
C ARG A 123 5.16 -11.05 -0.64
N GLY A 124 4.73 -11.82 -1.66
CA GLY A 124 3.95 -11.31 -2.78
C GLY A 124 4.69 -10.27 -3.62
N LEU A 125 6.02 -10.38 -3.71
CA LEU A 125 6.87 -9.47 -4.48
C LEU A 125 7.19 -10.08 -5.85
N SER A 126 7.36 -9.22 -6.85
CA SER A 126 7.88 -9.63 -8.17
C SER A 126 9.18 -10.42 -8.01
N THR A 127 9.29 -11.53 -8.74
CA THR A 127 10.47 -12.39 -8.73
C THR A 127 11.63 -11.81 -9.52
N ASP A 128 11.38 -10.82 -10.37
CA ASP A 128 12.23 -10.54 -11.53
C ASP A 128 13.23 -9.40 -11.27
N GLY A 129 13.04 -8.68 -10.16
CA GLY A 129 14.03 -7.70 -9.71
C GLY A 129 13.55 -6.27 -9.79
N GLN A 130 12.27 -6.06 -10.12
CA GLN A 130 11.77 -4.73 -10.46
C GLN A 130 12.20 -3.68 -9.44
N THR A 131 12.72 -2.58 -9.99
CA THR A 131 13.16 -1.41 -9.22
C THR A 131 11.95 -0.70 -8.62
N GLU A 132 12.18 0.14 -7.61
CA GLU A 132 11.11 0.93 -6.99
C GLU A 132 10.36 1.79 -8.02
N GLU A 133 11.08 2.33 -9.01
CA GLU A 133 10.51 3.10 -10.12
C GLU A 133 9.61 2.25 -11.02
N GLN A 134 10.00 1.01 -11.34
CA GLN A 134 9.18 0.10 -12.14
C GLN A 134 7.89 -0.28 -11.43
N ILE A 135 7.95 -0.49 -10.12
CA ILE A 135 6.78 -0.79 -9.28
C ILE A 135 5.86 0.43 -9.16
N ARG A 136 6.43 1.62 -8.97
CA ARG A 136 5.64 2.86 -8.90
C ARG A 136 4.93 3.11 -10.22
N ALA A 137 5.64 2.94 -11.33
CA ALA A 137 5.06 3.02 -12.67
C ALA A 137 3.97 1.96 -12.91
N GLU A 138 4.16 0.71 -12.47
CA GLU A 138 3.13 -0.34 -12.57
C GLU A 138 1.90 -0.03 -11.71
N ALA A 139 2.08 0.36 -10.45
CA ALA A 139 0.97 0.69 -9.56
C ALA A 139 0.19 1.93 -10.05
N GLU A 140 0.89 2.92 -10.60
CA GLU A 140 0.28 4.09 -11.24
C GLU A 140 -0.46 3.71 -12.53
N ALA A 141 0.13 2.85 -13.36
CA ALA A 141 -0.50 2.36 -14.58
C ALA A 141 -1.74 1.51 -14.29
N GLU A 142 -1.68 0.62 -13.30
CA GLU A 142 -2.84 -0.15 -12.82
C GLU A 142 -3.93 0.77 -12.27
N GLY A 143 -3.54 1.79 -11.49
CA GLY A 143 -4.47 2.81 -10.97
C GLY A 143 -5.19 3.57 -12.09
N ARG A 144 -4.45 4.00 -13.13
CA ARG A 144 -5.02 4.66 -14.32
C ARG A 144 -5.95 3.73 -15.08
N ALA A 145 -5.53 2.48 -15.33
CA ALA A 145 -6.35 1.49 -16.02
C ALA A 145 -7.67 1.23 -15.29
N LEU A 146 -7.67 1.18 -13.96
CA LEU A 146 -8.87 0.97 -13.16
C LEU A 146 -9.82 2.18 -13.22
N VAL A 147 -9.27 3.39 -13.29
CA VAL A 147 -10.04 4.62 -13.49
C VAL A 147 -10.66 4.68 -14.88
N ASP A 148 -9.92 4.30 -15.92
CA ASP A 148 -10.43 4.24 -17.29
C ASP A 148 -11.59 3.25 -17.39
N VAL A 149 -11.45 2.05 -16.79
CA VAL A 149 -12.55 1.08 -16.69
C VAL A 149 -13.76 1.67 -15.96
N PHE A 150 -13.56 2.38 -14.86
CA PHE A 150 -14.66 3.03 -14.15
C PHE A 150 -15.36 4.09 -15.01
N ILE A 151 -14.60 4.92 -15.73
CA ILE A 151 -15.13 5.93 -16.64
C ILE A 151 -15.95 5.25 -17.75
N ASP A 152 -15.48 4.14 -18.30
CA ASP A 152 -16.18 3.43 -19.35
C ASP A 152 -17.48 2.77 -18.86
N VAL A 153 -17.47 2.21 -17.64
CA VAL A 153 -18.70 1.73 -16.99
C VAL A 153 -19.68 2.89 -16.76
N VAL A 154 -19.21 4.04 -16.28
CA VAL A 154 -20.06 5.23 -16.10
C VAL A 154 -20.63 5.70 -17.44
N LYS A 155 -19.86 5.65 -18.53
CA LYS A 155 -20.36 6.00 -19.85
C LYS A 155 -21.41 5.03 -20.38
N ALA A 156 -21.26 3.74 -20.09
CA ALA A 156 -22.20 2.72 -20.52
C ALA A 156 -23.52 2.76 -19.75
N GLU A 157 -23.45 3.01 -18.43
CA GLU A 157 -24.60 2.86 -17.52
C GLU A 157 -25.34 4.18 -17.24
N VAL A 158 -24.72 5.35 -17.46
CA VAL A 158 -25.34 6.66 -17.21
C VAL A 158 -25.90 7.25 -18.50
N ALA A 159 -27.23 7.20 -18.65
CA ALA A 159 -27.94 7.70 -19.83
C ALA A 159 -27.91 9.24 -19.98
N ASP A 160 -27.82 9.98 -18.86
CA ASP A 160 -27.72 11.44 -18.88
C ASP A 160 -26.27 11.87 -19.14
N GLU A 161 -26.04 12.39 -20.34
CA GLU A 161 -24.75 12.88 -20.82
C GLU A 161 -24.16 13.99 -19.94
N ALA A 162 -24.98 14.91 -19.42
CA ALA A 162 -24.51 15.97 -18.54
C ALA A 162 -24.11 15.45 -17.15
N VAL A 163 -24.78 14.40 -16.65
CA VAL A 163 -24.39 13.72 -15.40
C VAL A 163 -23.10 12.93 -15.60
N ARG A 164 -23.00 12.14 -16.67
CA ARG A 164 -21.81 11.37 -17.04
C ARG A 164 -20.57 12.25 -17.13
N ASP A 165 -20.64 13.34 -17.88
CA ASP A 165 -19.50 14.25 -18.08
C ASP A 165 -19.04 14.92 -16.78
N ARG A 166 -19.97 15.25 -15.89
CA ARG A 166 -19.64 15.79 -14.55
C ARG A 166 -18.95 14.75 -13.69
N VAL A 167 -19.42 13.50 -13.70
CA VAL A 167 -18.81 12.40 -12.94
C VAL A 167 -17.40 12.13 -13.46
N CYS A 168 -17.21 12.00 -14.78
CA CYS A 168 -15.90 11.77 -15.39
C CYS A 168 -14.90 12.89 -15.02
N ARG A 169 -15.28 14.16 -15.17
CA ARG A 169 -14.42 15.29 -14.77
C ARG A 169 -14.08 15.25 -13.28
N ALA A 170 -15.06 15.01 -12.42
CA ALA A 170 -14.85 14.97 -10.98
C ALA A 170 -13.97 13.81 -10.51
N VAL A 171 -13.85 12.73 -11.29
CA VAL A 171 -12.90 11.63 -11.07
C VAL A 171 -11.50 12.05 -11.53
N LEU A 172 -11.37 12.60 -12.74
CA LEU A 172 -10.10 13.05 -13.29
C LEU A 172 -9.45 14.16 -12.44
N ASP A 173 -10.24 15.14 -11.97
CA ASP A 173 -9.76 16.25 -11.13
C ASP A 173 -9.24 15.80 -9.75
N ARG A 174 -9.56 14.57 -9.33
CA ARG A 174 -9.11 13.99 -8.05
C ARG A 174 -7.96 13.02 -8.20
N LEU A 175 -7.55 12.70 -9.43
CA LEU A 175 -6.33 11.95 -9.66
C LEU A 175 -5.13 12.81 -9.26
N PRO A 176 -4.10 12.23 -8.62
CA PRO A 176 -2.84 12.93 -8.43
C PRO A 176 -2.29 13.34 -9.79
N VAL A 177 -2.13 14.65 -10.01
CA VAL A 177 -1.47 15.20 -11.20
C VAL A 177 0.00 14.85 -11.12
N GLU A 178 0.59 14.44 -12.23
CA GLU A 178 2.02 14.17 -12.36
C GLU A 178 2.80 15.40 -11.87
N ASP A 179 3.62 15.25 -10.83
CA ASP A 179 4.80 16.11 -10.68
C ASP A 179 5.77 15.67 -11.78
N GLU A 180 5.59 16.22 -12.98
CA GLU A 180 6.60 16.17 -14.03
C GLU A 180 7.83 16.94 -13.53
N GLY A 181 8.69 16.25 -12.78
CA GLY A 181 10.10 16.58 -12.56
C GLY A 181 10.42 17.99 -12.08
N ALA A 182 10.48 18.19 -10.77
CA ALA A 182 11.39 19.18 -10.20
C ALA A 182 12.74 18.51 -9.90
N THR A 183 13.65 18.73 -10.85
CA THR A 183 15.11 18.56 -10.83
C THR A 183 15.80 18.86 -9.50
#